data_AF-A0A820II97-F1
#
_entry.id   AF-A0A820II97-F1
#
_cell.length_a   1.000
_cell.length_b   1.000
_cell.length_c   1.000
_cell.angle_alpha   90.00
_cell.angle_beta   90.00
_cell.angle_gamma   90.00
#
_symmetry.space_group_name_H-M   'P 1'
#
loop_
_entity.id
_entity.type
_entity.pdbx_description
1 polymer ?
#
loop_
_entity_poly.entity_id
_entity_poly.type
_entity_poly.pdbx_seq_one_letter_code
_entity_poly.pdbx_strand_id
1 'polypeptide(L)'
;MEKIEEEKYQAIKAKKKQQRESRKLHEILHETFQRYSAKSNEKERKENAAFISKGECMGHRNTNNLYDDEKLLATFVWKKKLEKDGLSNISPEYLQTIMAQCVEQNKTEMEKLKKKRLEREFQNEIREKDKEFLQSIKEAEYFHKWKKQEELFHLNQVYL
;
A
#
# COMPACT_ATOMS: atom_id res chain seq x y z
N MET A 1 -17.98 -58.62 1.19
CA MET A 1 -18.33 -57.29 0.65
C MET A 1 -18.25 -56.23 1.75
N GLU A 2 -18.83 -56.44 2.93
CA GLU A 2 -18.80 -55.48 4.06
C GLU A 2 -17.39 -55.04 4.52
N LYS A 3 -16.43 -55.98 4.69
CA LYS A 3 -15.06 -55.61 5.14
C LYS A 3 -14.34 -54.62 4.21
N ILE A 4 -14.59 -54.73 2.89
CA ILE A 4 -13.99 -53.84 1.88
C ILE A 4 -14.63 -52.44 1.96
N GLU A 5 -15.91 -52.35 2.31
CA GLU A 5 -16.61 -51.07 2.49
C GLU A 5 -16.20 -50.37 3.79
N GLU A 6 -16.00 -51.12 4.87
CA GLU A 6 -15.46 -50.61 6.13
C GLU A 6 -14.02 -50.08 5.96
N GLU A 7 -13.15 -50.82 5.26
CA GLU A 7 -11.79 -50.37 4.95
C GLU A 7 -11.78 -49.09 4.10
N LYS A 8 -12.65 -49.01 3.08
CA LYS A 8 -12.84 -47.79 2.28
C LYS A 8 -13.33 -46.61 3.13
N TYR A 9 -14.26 -46.85 4.06
CA TYR A 9 -14.76 -45.83 4.98
C TYR A 9 -13.66 -45.31 5.92
N GLN A 10 -12.84 -46.20 6.49
CA GLN A 10 -11.70 -45.81 7.33
C GLN A 10 -10.63 -45.05 6.52
N ALA A 11 -10.35 -45.46 5.28
CA ALA A 11 -9.43 -44.75 4.40
C ALA A 11 -9.90 -43.33 4.07
N ILE A 12 -11.20 -43.14 3.78
CA ILE A 12 -11.79 -41.81 3.55
C ILE A 12 -11.72 -40.95 4.81
N LYS A 13 -11.99 -41.54 5.98
CA LYS A 13 -11.91 -40.84 7.28
C LYS A 13 -10.48 -40.40 7.60
N ALA A 14 -9.49 -41.27 7.35
CA ALA A 14 -8.07 -40.96 7.50
C ALA A 14 -7.62 -39.84 6.55
N LYS A 15 -8.02 -39.90 5.28
CA LYS A 15 -7.71 -38.87 4.27
C LYS A 15 -8.31 -37.50 4.64
N LYS A 16 -9.56 -37.48 5.14
CA LYS A 16 -10.19 -36.24 5.66
C LYS A 16 -9.46 -35.69 6.88
N LYS A 17 -8.94 -36.55 7.77
CA LYS A 17 -8.15 -36.12 8.94
C LYS A 17 -6.82 -35.50 8.50
N GLN A 18 -6.10 -36.16 7.59
CA GLN A 18 -4.84 -35.65 7.03
C GLN A 18 -5.03 -34.30 6.32
N GLN A 19 -6.11 -34.14 5.54
CA GLN A 19 -6.42 -32.88 4.86
C GLN A 19 -6.78 -31.74 5.84
N ARG A 20 -7.40 -32.05 6.99
CA ARG A 20 -7.65 -31.06 8.05
C ARG A 20 -6.36 -30.64 8.74
N GLU A 21 -5.46 -31.58 9.00
CA GLU A 21 -4.15 -31.30 9.59
C GLU A 21 -3.28 -30.47 8.65
N SER A 22 -3.25 -30.78 7.35
CA SER A 22 -2.50 -30.01 6.35
C SER A 22 -3.03 -28.57 6.22
N ARG A 23 -4.35 -28.37 6.29
CA ARG A 23 -4.97 -27.04 6.28
C ARG A 23 -4.58 -26.23 7.51
N LYS A 24 -4.69 -26.81 8.71
CA LYS A 24 -4.26 -26.16 9.96
C LYS A 24 -2.78 -25.77 9.92
N LEU A 25 -1.93 -26.65 9.40
CA LEU A 25 -0.50 -26.38 9.28
C LEU A 25 -0.22 -25.21 8.32
N HIS A 26 -0.96 -25.17 7.20
CA HIS A 26 -0.87 -24.08 6.23
C HIS A 26 -1.38 -22.74 6.79
N GLU A 27 -2.49 -22.75 7.53
CA GLU A 27 -3.02 -21.58 8.23
C GLU A 27 -2.02 -21.04 9.27
N ILE A 28 -1.40 -21.92 10.07
CA ILE A 28 -0.36 -21.54 11.05
C ILE A 28 0.88 -20.97 10.35
N LEU A 29 1.32 -21.57 9.24
CA LEU A 29 2.46 -21.07 8.47
C LEU A 29 2.15 -19.69 7.87
N HIS A 30 0.95 -19.51 7.35
CA HIS A 30 0.49 -18.24 6.80
C HIS A 30 0.41 -17.15 7.88
N GLU A 31 -0.13 -17.47 9.06
CA GLU A 31 -0.19 -16.54 10.18
C GLU A 31 1.21 -16.17 10.69
N THR A 32 2.14 -17.13 10.77
CA THR A 32 3.53 -16.83 11.15
C THR A 32 4.23 -15.96 10.11
N PHE A 33 4.00 -16.20 8.81
CA PHE A 33 4.49 -15.34 7.73
C PHE A 33 3.92 -13.92 7.82
N GLN A 34 2.61 -13.77 8.03
CA GLN A 34 1.96 -12.47 8.22
C GLN A 34 2.52 -11.72 9.42
N ARG A 35 2.73 -12.41 10.55
CA ARG A 35 3.35 -11.82 11.75
C ARG A 35 4.79 -11.39 11.48
N TYR A 36 5.56 -12.20 10.75
CA TYR A 36 6.94 -11.86 10.37
C TYR A 36 6.98 -10.62 9.46
N SER A 37 6.14 -10.59 8.43
CA SER A 37 5.99 -9.46 7.52
C SER A 37 5.57 -8.18 8.27
N ALA A 38 4.59 -8.28 9.17
CA ALA A 38 4.16 -7.15 10.01
C ALA A 38 5.29 -6.65 10.92
N LYS A 39 6.07 -7.55 11.55
CA LYS A 39 7.24 -7.17 12.36
C LYS A 39 8.32 -6.50 11.53
N SER A 40 8.57 -6.99 10.31
CA SER A 40 9.54 -6.40 9.39
C SER A 40 9.11 -4.99 8.98
N ASN A 41 7.86 -4.82 8.57
CA ASN A 41 7.31 -3.52 8.19
C ASN A 41 7.31 -2.53 9.37
N GLU A 42 6.99 -3.00 10.58
CA GLU A 42 7.03 -2.16 11.78
C GLU A 42 8.46 -1.72 12.14
N LYS A 43 9.45 -2.62 11.97
CA LYS A 43 10.87 -2.29 12.15
C LYS A 43 11.31 -1.23 11.14
N GLU A 44 10.96 -1.40 9.87
CA GLU A 44 11.27 -0.43 8.80
C GLU A 44 10.59 0.92 9.04
N ARG A 45 9.31 0.93 9.46
CA ARG A 45 8.61 2.17 9.84
C ARG A 45 9.29 2.88 11.01
N LYS A 46 9.74 2.13 12.02
CA LYS A 46 10.47 2.70 13.17
C LYS A 46 11.83 3.25 12.77
N GLU A 47 12.58 2.54 11.93
CA GLU A 47 13.88 2.98 11.41
C GLU A 47 13.73 4.23 10.54
N ASN A 48 12.74 4.24 9.63
CA ASN A 48 12.45 5.39 8.77
C ASN A 48 11.93 6.60 9.58
N ALA A 49 11.05 6.36 10.56
CA ALA A 49 10.60 7.41 11.47
C ALA A 49 11.73 7.95 12.35
N ALA A 50 12.66 7.10 12.82
CA ALA A 50 13.82 7.53 13.58
C ALA A 50 14.81 8.33 12.71
N PHE A 51 15.01 7.93 11.45
CA PHE A 51 15.80 8.66 10.47
C PHE A 51 15.21 10.05 10.18
N ILE A 52 13.90 10.13 9.95
CA ILE A 52 13.17 11.39 9.75
C ILE A 52 13.19 12.25 11.03
N SER A 53 13.00 11.65 12.20
CA SER A 53 12.96 12.34 13.49
C SER A 53 14.31 12.89 13.93
N LYS A 54 15.43 12.28 13.50
CA LYS A 54 16.77 12.80 13.78
C LYS A 54 17.13 14.03 12.95
N GLY A 55 16.26 14.47 12.03
CA GLY A 55 16.56 15.59 11.12
C GLY A 55 17.71 15.29 10.15
N GLU A 56 18.23 14.05 10.14
CA GLU A 56 19.34 13.58 9.30
C GLU A 56 18.87 13.25 7.87
N CYS A 57 17.87 13.96 7.35
CA CYS A 57 17.43 13.77 5.97
C CYS A 57 18.47 14.26 4.93
N MET A 58 19.59 14.82 5.39
CA MET A 58 20.77 15.14 4.58
C MET A 58 21.98 14.71 5.41
N GLY A 59 22.70 13.67 5.00
CA GLY A 59 23.77 12.97 5.74
C GLY A 59 25.04 13.78 6.02
N HIS A 60 24.95 15.08 6.25
CA HIS A 60 26.06 15.93 6.66
C HIS A 60 25.91 16.29 8.13
N ARG A 61 26.62 15.55 8.98
CA ARG A 61 26.91 15.98 10.34
C ARG A 61 27.89 17.17 10.22
N ASN A 62 27.69 18.27 10.96
CA ASN A 62 28.54 19.49 10.87
C ASN A 62 30.04 19.21 11.05
N THR A 63 30.40 18.06 11.64
CA THR A 63 31.79 17.57 11.81
C THR A 63 32.40 16.91 10.57
N ASN A 64 31.63 16.74 9.48
CA ASN A 64 32.06 16.11 8.23
C ASN A 64 31.58 16.97 7.05
N ASN A 65 31.91 18.25 7.08
CA ASN A 65 31.65 19.18 5.99
C ASN A 65 32.76 19.07 4.94
N LEU A 66 32.47 18.48 3.77
CA LEU A 66 33.44 18.36 2.67
C LEU A 66 33.89 19.73 2.12
N TYR A 67 33.14 20.80 2.39
CA TYR A 67 33.37 22.14 1.86
C TYR A 67 33.91 23.13 2.90
N ASP A 68 34.14 22.66 4.14
CA ASP A 68 34.65 23.50 5.24
C ASP A 68 33.83 24.79 5.48
N ASP A 69 32.53 24.73 5.19
CA ASP A 69 31.58 25.82 5.41
C ASP A 69 31.12 25.88 6.88
N GLU A 70 31.62 26.85 7.63
CA GLU A 70 31.24 27.10 9.03
C GLU A 70 29.74 27.40 9.20
N LYS A 71 29.05 27.79 8.12
CA LYS A 71 27.64 28.23 8.13
C LYS A 71 26.68 27.22 7.54
N LEU A 72 27.05 25.93 7.45
CA LEU A 72 26.18 24.88 6.93
C LEU A 72 24.80 24.80 7.61
N LEU A 73 24.72 25.12 8.91
CA LEU A 73 23.48 25.13 9.68
C LEU A 73 22.78 26.50 9.72
N ALA A 74 23.37 27.54 9.12
CA ALA A 74 22.78 28.87 9.13
C ALA A 74 21.52 28.89 8.25
N THR A 75 20.45 29.54 8.73
CA THR A 75 19.22 29.70 7.97
C THR A 75 19.49 30.52 6.71
N PHE A 76 19.18 29.94 5.54
CA PHE A 76 19.32 30.65 4.28
C PHE A 76 18.37 31.84 4.20
N VAL A 77 18.90 33.01 3.84
CA VAL A 77 18.12 34.24 3.64
C VAL A 77 18.33 34.73 2.21
N TRP A 78 17.23 34.84 1.46
CA TRP A 78 17.27 35.38 0.10
C TRP A 78 17.30 36.91 0.12
N LYS A 79 18.48 37.47 0.40
CA LYS A 79 18.69 38.92 0.56
C LYS A 79 18.12 39.76 -0.59
N LYS A 80 18.43 39.38 -1.83
CA LYS A 80 17.90 40.05 -3.05
C LYS A 80 16.38 40.04 -3.14
N LYS A 81 15.72 38.97 -2.65
CA LYS A 81 14.26 38.90 -2.63
C LYS A 81 13.69 39.83 -1.57
N LEU A 82 14.27 39.85 -0.37
CA LEU A 82 13.87 40.79 0.69
C LEU A 82 14.04 42.25 0.28
N GLU A 83 15.13 42.57 -0.43
CA GLU A 83 15.35 43.90 -1.01
C GLU A 83 14.26 44.25 -2.03
N LYS A 84 13.92 43.31 -2.94
CA LYS A 84 12.86 43.51 -3.94
C LYS A 84 11.48 43.68 -3.30
N ASP A 85 11.21 42.94 -2.22
CA ASP A 85 9.93 42.97 -1.51
C ASP A 85 9.85 44.15 -0.51
N GLY A 86 10.91 44.97 -0.38
CA GLY A 86 10.96 46.13 0.52
C GLY A 86 11.10 45.78 2.01
N LEU A 87 11.49 44.55 2.31
CA LEU A 87 11.56 43.96 3.66
C LEU A 87 13.00 43.89 4.20
N SER A 88 13.93 44.67 3.64
CA SER A 88 15.35 44.65 3.98
C SER A 88 15.66 45.11 5.42
N ASN A 89 14.80 45.95 6.02
CA ASN A 89 15.02 46.53 7.36
C ASN A 89 14.40 45.71 8.50
N ILE A 90 13.91 44.51 8.21
CA ILE A 90 13.20 43.67 9.19
C ILE A 90 14.19 42.93 10.09
N SER A 91 13.87 42.85 11.39
CA SER A 91 14.65 42.07 12.37
C SER A 91 14.75 40.60 11.95
N PRO A 92 15.93 39.97 12.06
CA PRO A 92 16.12 38.55 11.74
C PRO A 92 15.17 37.63 12.51
N GLU A 93 14.75 38.00 13.72
CA GLU A 93 13.79 37.23 14.53
C GLU A 93 12.38 37.21 13.91
N TYR A 94 11.94 38.34 13.35
CA TYR A 94 10.65 38.42 12.66
C TYR A 94 10.68 37.66 11.33
N LEU A 95 11.81 37.68 10.61
CA LEU A 95 12.00 36.86 9.40
C LEU A 95 11.92 35.37 9.70
N GLN A 96 12.53 34.91 10.81
CA GLN A 96 12.43 33.52 11.25
C GLN A 96 10.98 33.13 11.55
N THR A 97 10.21 34.01 12.18
CA THR A 97 8.79 33.77 12.49
C THR A 97 7.96 33.61 11.22
N ILE A 98 8.13 34.50 10.24
CA ILE A 98 7.46 34.39 8.93
C ILE A 98 7.87 33.11 8.21
N MET A 99 9.14 32.76 8.25
CA MET A 99 9.64 31.54 7.61
C MET A 99 9.05 30.29 8.26
N ALA A 100 8.96 30.25 9.60
CA ALA A 100 8.32 29.16 10.33
C ALA A 100 6.83 29.03 9.94
N GLN A 101 6.11 30.15 9.86
CA GLN A 101 4.71 30.17 9.42
C GLN A 101 4.56 29.68 7.98
N CYS A 102 5.44 30.09 7.07
CA CYS A 102 5.44 29.62 5.69
C CYS A 102 5.68 28.11 5.60
N VAL A 103 6.63 27.59 6.38
CA VAL A 103 6.90 26.14 6.46
C VAL A 103 5.69 25.39 6.98
N GLU A 104 5.00 25.90 8.00
CA GLU A 104 3.79 25.31 8.54
C GLU A 104 2.62 25.30 7.53
N GLN A 105 2.44 26.41 6.80
CA GLN A 105 1.47 26.50 5.71
C GLN A 105 1.78 25.49 4.61
N ASN A 106 3.05 25.40 4.17
CA ASN A 106 3.49 24.43 3.18
C ASN A 106 3.27 22.99 3.65
N LYS A 107 3.55 22.68 4.92
CA LYS A 107 3.27 21.35 5.50
C LYS A 107 1.78 21.03 5.43
N THR A 108 0.93 21.96 5.85
CA THR A 108 -0.52 21.81 5.84
C THR A 108 -1.06 21.61 4.42
N GLU A 109 -0.56 22.38 3.46
CA GLU A 109 -0.94 22.25 2.04
C GLU A 109 -0.48 20.90 1.47
N MET A 110 0.76 20.49 1.75
CA MET A 110 1.28 19.19 1.34
C MET A 110 0.46 18.03 1.91
N GLU A 111 -0.01 18.12 3.16
CA GLU A 111 -0.92 17.13 3.74
C GLU A 111 -2.27 17.08 3.03
N LYS A 112 -2.86 18.24 2.71
CA LYS A 112 -4.10 18.32 1.91
C LYS A 112 -3.91 17.68 0.53
N LEU A 113 -2.78 17.94 -0.13
CA LEU A 113 -2.47 17.34 -1.42
C LEU A 113 -2.28 15.82 -1.31
N LYS A 114 -1.59 15.33 -0.27
CA LYS A 114 -1.47 13.89 0.00
C LYS A 114 -2.83 13.24 0.19
N LYS A 115 -3.72 13.84 0.99
CA LYS A 115 -5.09 13.35 1.18
C LYS A 115 -5.87 13.30 -0.14
N LYS A 116 -5.78 14.35 -0.96
CA LYS A 116 -6.43 14.38 -2.29
C LYS A 116 -5.90 13.32 -3.25
N ARG A 117 -4.61 12.98 -3.19
CA ARG A 117 -4.03 11.89 -4.00
C ARG A 117 -4.59 10.54 -3.57
N LEU A 118 -4.58 10.28 -2.26
CA LEU A 118 -5.07 9.02 -1.71
C LEU A 118 -6.57 8.81 -1.99
N GLU A 119 -7.38 9.87 -1.86
CA GLU A 119 -8.80 9.82 -2.23
C GLU A 119 -8.98 9.49 -3.73
N ARG A 120 -8.19 10.11 -4.61
CA ARG A 120 -8.26 9.82 -6.05
C ARG A 120 -7.90 8.38 -6.36
N GLU A 121 -6.85 7.86 -5.74
CA GLU A 121 -6.42 6.47 -5.89
C GLU A 121 -7.51 5.52 -5.42
N PHE A 122 -8.11 5.79 -4.26
CA PHE A 122 -9.23 5.01 -3.72
C PHE A 122 -10.46 5.03 -4.64
N GLN A 123 -10.85 6.20 -5.15
CA GLN A 123 -11.96 6.33 -6.09
C GLN A 123 -11.69 5.61 -7.42
N ASN A 124 -10.44 5.63 -7.90
CA ASN A 124 -10.05 4.87 -9.08
C ASN A 124 -10.11 3.36 -8.80
N GLU A 125 -9.63 2.90 -7.65
CA GLU A 125 -9.69 1.48 -7.27
C GLU A 125 -11.13 0.98 -7.18
N ILE A 126 -12.04 1.74 -6.58
CA ILE A 126 -13.48 1.40 -6.56
C ILE A 126 -14.01 1.30 -7.99
N ARG A 127 -13.73 2.31 -8.82
CA ARG A 127 -14.20 2.32 -10.21
C ARG A 127 -13.68 1.12 -11.01
N GLU A 128 -12.43 0.73 -10.82
CA GLU A 128 -11.88 -0.45 -11.50
C GLU A 128 -12.52 -1.75 -10.99
N LYS A 129 -12.73 -1.90 -9.67
CA LYS A 129 -13.47 -3.05 -9.11
C LYS A 129 -14.89 -3.16 -9.63
N ASP A 130 -15.61 -2.04 -9.75
CA ASP A 130 -16.96 -2.01 -10.31
C ASP A 130 -16.97 -2.43 -11.78
N LYS A 131 -15.98 -1.97 -12.57
CA LYS A 131 -15.82 -2.39 -13.97
C LYS A 131 -15.52 -3.89 -14.08
N GLU A 132 -14.61 -4.40 -13.27
CA GLU A 132 -14.27 -5.83 -13.22
C GLU A 132 -15.49 -6.67 -12.86
N PHE A 133 -16.27 -6.25 -11.87
CA PHE A 133 -17.49 -6.92 -11.46
C PHE A 133 -18.54 -6.95 -12.59
N LEU A 134 -18.77 -5.81 -13.25
CA LEU A 134 -19.67 -5.73 -14.40
C LEU A 134 -19.20 -6.59 -15.57
N GLN A 135 -17.89 -6.65 -15.81
CA GLN A 135 -17.30 -7.50 -16.84
C GLN A 135 -17.50 -8.98 -16.51
N SER A 136 -17.29 -9.38 -15.25
CA SER A 136 -17.55 -10.75 -14.79
C SER A 136 -19.02 -11.16 -14.96
N ILE A 137 -19.97 -10.27 -14.65
CA ILE A 137 -21.40 -10.52 -14.89
C ILE A 137 -21.67 -10.74 -16.39
N LYS A 138 -21.14 -9.86 -17.26
CA LYS A 138 -21.32 -10.00 -18.71
C LYS A 138 -20.76 -11.31 -19.25
N GLU A 139 -19.59 -11.72 -18.77
CA GLU A 139 -18.97 -12.99 -19.16
C GLU A 139 -19.78 -14.19 -18.66
N ALA A 140 -20.30 -14.13 -17.44
CA ALA A 140 -21.18 -15.17 -16.90
C ALA A 140 -22.49 -15.30 -17.70
N GLU A 141 -23.11 -14.18 -18.08
CA GLU A 141 -24.30 -14.16 -18.94
C GLU A 141 -24.01 -14.71 -20.34
N TYR A 142 -22.86 -14.34 -20.92
CA TYR A 142 -22.42 -14.84 -22.22
C TYR A 142 -22.21 -16.36 -22.17
N PHE A 143 -21.49 -16.85 -21.15
CA PHE A 143 -21.26 -18.27 -20.94
C PHE A 143 -22.58 -19.04 -20.73
N HIS A 144 -23.53 -18.47 -19.98
CA HIS A 144 -24.84 -19.10 -19.79
C HIS A 144 -25.61 -19.24 -21.11
N LYS A 145 -25.63 -18.19 -21.95
CA LYS A 145 -26.26 -18.24 -23.27
C LYS A 145 -25.57 -19.25 -24.19
N TRP A 146 -24.24 -19.25 -24.20
CA TRP A 146 -23.43 -20.17 -24.98
C TRP A 146 -23.71 -21.63 -24.60
N LYS A 147 -23.74 -21.93 -23.30
CA LYS A 147 -24.07 -23.27 -22.78
C LYS A 147 -25.45 -23.74 -23.24
N LYS A 148 -26.46 -22.86 -23.21
CA LYS A 148 -27.80 -23.19 -23.71
C LYS A 148 -27.80 -23.49 -25.21
N GLN A 149 -27.03 -22.74 -26.01
CA GLN A 149 -26.87 -23.02 -27.45
C GLN A 149 -26.15 -24.36 -27.69
N GLU A 150 -25.14 -24.67 -26.89
CA GLU A 150 -24.42 -25.95 -26.94
C GLU A 150 -25.34 -27.13 -26.59
N GLU A 151 -26.13 -27.01 -25.52
CA GLU A 151 -27.14 -28.00 -25.12
C GLU A 151 -28.17 -28.26 -26.24
N LEU A 152 -28.63 -27.21 -26.92
CA LEU A 152 -29.52 -27.32 -28.07
C LEU A 152 -28.84 -28.00 -29.28
N PHE A 153 -27.56 -27.69 -29.52
CA PHE A 153 -26.78 -28.34 -30.57
C PHE A 153 -26.65 -29.84 -30.29
N HIS A 154 -26.28 -30.25 -29.07
CA HIS A 154 -26.18 -31.65 -28.67
C HIS A 154 -27.52 -32.38 -28.77
N LEU A 155 -28.63 -31.75 -28.35
CA LEU A 155 -29.98 -32.31 -28.53
C LEU A 155 -30.27 -32.59 -30.00
N ASN A 156 -30.03 -31.62 -30.89
CA ASN A 156 -30.27 -31.80 -32.33
C ASN A 156 -29.38 -32.90 -32.94
N GLN A 157 -28.17 -33.12 -32.44
CA GLN A 157 -27.32 -34.22 -32.88
C GLN A 157 -27.82 -35.61 -32.48
N VAL A 158 -28.59 -35.73 -31.38
CA VAL A 158 -29.14 -37.01 -30.92
C VAL A 158 -30.41 -37.43 -31.69
N TYR A 159 -31.11 -36.48 -32.30
CA TYR A 159 -32.34 -36.72 -33.08
C TYR A 159 -32.10 -36.94 -34.59
N LEU A 160 -30.85 -36.88 -35.05
CA LEU A 160 -30.40 -37.20 -36.40
C LEU A 160 -29.67 -38.56 -36.41
#